data_AF-A0A0D0ANF0-F1
#
_entry.id   AF-A0A0D0ANF0-F1
#
_cell.length_a   1.000
_cell.length_b   1.000
_cell.length_c   1.000
_cell.angle_alpha   90.00
_cell.angle_beta   90.00
_cell.angle_gamma   90.00
#
_symmetry.space_group_name_H-M   'P 1'
#
loop_
_entity.id
_entity.type
_entity.pdbx_description
1 polymer ?
#
loop_
_entity_poly.entity_id
_entity_poly.type
_entity_poly.pdbx_seq_one_letter_code
_entity_poly.pdbx_strand_id
1 'polypeptide(L)'
;MSSGDSPSEDKSSDSLAVIKRLPPDLLLIVFIHGFKGTDTTFENFPSRLEHVLTEIIENLKVECILFPAYETKGQLNAAVEHFADWLTTLTVQREVANGQGGGAGKTKIVLCGHSMGGLLAADALLAFVNSRPDKNAPLWPNIIACIAFDTPYLGLHPAVFKNSATKAVEYAGAARTVVSDVFSLFGRKGASSTVSGQPPLAITAAPTAESGWAKWAPAAYAVGGALVAGAAAGTAYYRRDDIGSGYSWATDHMNYVRSLWDEEALRKRMRDLNDVQVHLGVTFRSFYTLLPPAPPSFSSPRTFAILPQRTSPIAAHFLPARNHQAADEIQAHTNMFNPRSNDGYYQLGLDTAKIIREAVMSARGITESDDTEARKDVEAAAAMEDTLPDQVGSMQTRSQQE
;
A
#
# COMPACT_ATOMS: atom_id res chain seq x y z
N MET A 1 -69.92 2.49 -54.51
CA MET A 1 -69.72 1.66 -53.31
C MET A 1 -68.44 0.87 -53.54
N SER A 2 -67.34 0.97 -52.82
CA SER A 2 -66.97 1.68 -51.60
C SER A 2 -65.43 1.74 -51.56
N SER A 3 -64.87 2.84 -51.04
CA SER A 3 -63.63 2.97 -50.24
C SER A 3 -62.64 1.79 -50.23
N GLY A 4 -61.36 1.91 -50.60
CA GLY A 4 -60.40 2.87 -50.04
C GLY A 4 -59.87 2.33 -48.70
N ASP A 5 -58.69 1.69 -48.70
CA ASP A 5 -57.68 1.83 -47.63
C ASP A 5 -56.35 1.16 -48.03
N SER A 6 -55.28 1.95 -48.02
CA SER A 6 -53.89 1.51 -47.87
C SER A 6 -53.42 2.13 -46.56
N PRO A 7 -52.99 1.34 -45.57
CA PRO A 7 -51.62 1.49 -45.03
C PRO A 7 -51.11 0.14 -44.47
N SER A 8 -49.86 -0.10 -44.08
CA SER A 8 -48.73 0.75 -43.68
C SER A 8 -47.44 -0.07 -43.88
N GLU A 9 -46.46 0.51 -44.56
CA GLU A 9 -45.05 0.17 -44.30
C GLU A 9 -44.78 0.39 -42.81
N ASP A 10 -44.35 -0.64 -42.10
CA ASP A 10 -43.83 -0.48 -40.74
C ASP A 10 -42.43 0.15 -40.81
N LYS A 11 -42.44 1.47 -41.01
CA LYS A 11 -41.32 2.38 -40.79
C LYS A 11 -41.53 3.05 -39.42
N SER A 12 -41.12 2.40 -38.34
CA SER A 12 -40.66 3.06 -37.11
C SER A 12 -40.07 1.98 -36.20
N SER A 13 -38.87 2.08 -35.63
CA SER A 13 -38.12 3.25 -35.25
C SER A 13 -36.61 2.97 -35.36
N ASP A 14 -36.04 3.23 -36.54
CA ASP A 14 -34.60 3.45 -36.65
C ASP A 14 -34.33 4.86 -36.09
N SER A 15 -34.35 4.92 -34.77
CA SER A 15 -34.16 6.15 -34.00
C SER A 15 -32.68 6.51 -34.11
N LEU A 16 -32.38 7.39 -35.06
CA LEU A 16 -31.17 8.20 -35.22
C LEU A 16 -30.40 8.42 -33.91
N ALA A 17 -29.57 7.46 -33.50
CA ALA A 17 -28.50 7.69 -32.54
C ALA A 17 -27.34 8.37 -33.30
N VAL A 18 -27.52 9.66 -33.63
CA VAL A 18 -26.46 10.55 -34.11
C VAL A 18 -25.66 11.03 -32.89
N ILE A 19 -25.20 10.10 -32.07
CA ILE A 19 -24.12 10.33 -31.11
C ILE A 19 -23.19 9.16 -31.31
N LYS A 20 -22.12 9.39 -32.07
CA LYS A 20 -20.97 8.48 -32.07
C LYS A 20 -20.50 8.44 -30.61
N ARG A 21 -20.90 7.41 -29.86
CA ARG A 21 -20.48 7.25 -28.47
C ARG A 21 -18.96 7.35 -28.47
N LEU A 22 -18.43 8.31 -27.73
CA LEU A 22 -16.99 8.43 -27.58
C LEU A 22 -16.50 7.08 -27.05
N PRO A 23 -15.43 6.53 -27.63
CA PRO A 23 -14.86 5.30 -27.11
C PRO A 23 -14.57 5.44 -25.61
N PRO A 24 -14.59 4.34 -24.85
CA PRO A 24 -14.22 4.40 -23.44
C PRO A 24 -12.76 4.80 -23.28
N ASP A 25 -12.50 5.63 -22.26
CA ASP A 25 -11.15 5.91 -21.77
C ASP A 25 -10.51 4.60 -21.28
N LEU A 26 -9.18 4.50 -21.33
CA LEU A 26 -8.44 3.43 -20.66
C LEU A 26 -7.78 3.95 -19.39
N LEU A 27 -8.03 3.25 -18.28
CA LEU A 27 -7.35 3.41 -17.01
C LEU A 27 -6.54 2.14 -16.69
N LEU A 28 -5.22 2.29 -16.57
CA LEU A 28 -4.35 1.25 -16.02
C LEU A 28 -4.08 1.54 -14.55
N ILE A 29 -4.30 0.54 -13.70
CA ILE A 29 -3.97 0.61 -12.27
C ILE A 29 -2.83 -0.38 -12.03
N VAL A 30 -1.63 0.14 -11.83
CA VAL A 30 -0.40 -0.65 -11.72
C VAL A 30 -0.07 -0.91 -10.26
N PHE A 31 -0.17 -2.16 -9.84
CA PHE A 31 0.16 -2.60 -8.49
C PHE A 31 1.62 -3.01 -8.37
N ILE A 32 2.34 -2.40 -7.43
CA ILE A 32 3.78 -2.57 -7.25
C ILE A 32 4.02 -3.10 -5.85
N HIS A 33 4.41 -4.37 -5.75
CA HIS A 33 4.62 -5.03 -4.47
C HIS A 33 5.90 -4.54 -3.77
N GLY A 34 5.98 -4.76 -2.47
CA GLY A 34 7.16 -4.45 -1.67
C GLY A 34 8.22 -5.55 -1.66
N PHE A 35 9.03 -5.54 -0.59
CA PHE A 35 10.07 -6.53 -0.35
C PHE A 35 9.58 -7.97 -0.45
N LYS A 36 10.22 -8.79 -1.29
CA LYS A 36 9.83 -10.20 -1.54
C LYS A 36 8.35 -10.40 -1.87
N GLY A 37 7.69 -9.36 -2.36
CA GLY A 37 6.34 -9.49 -2.88
C GLY A 37 6.32 -10.34 -4.13
N THR A 38 5.17 -10.95 -4.36
CA THR A 38 4.85 -11.74 -5.55
C THR A 38 3.52 -11.27 -6.13
N ASP A 39 3.05 -11.96 -7.17
CA ASP A 39 1.71 -11.84 -7.73
C ASP A 39 0.58 -12.09 -6.70
N THR A 40 0.87 -12.72 -5.57
CA THR A 40 -0.11 -12.95 -4.49
C THR A 40 -0.16 -11.84 -3.44
N THR A 41 0.71 -10.83 -3.50
CA THR A 41 0.83 -9.75 -2.46
C THR A 41 -0.50 -9.04 -2.21
N PHE A 42 -1.26 -8.80 -3.27
CA PHE A 42 -2.49 -8.01 -3.22
C PHE A 42 -3.76 -8.87 -3.11
N GLU A 43 -3.64 -10.19 -3.09
CA GLU A 43 -4.76 -11.13 -3.09
C GLU A 43 -5.84 -10.72 -4.14
N ASN A 44 -7.12 -10.67 -3.75
CA ASN A 44 -8.23 -10.27 -4.62
C ASN A 44 -8.49 -8.74 -4.64
N PHE A 45 -7.65 -7.95 -3.97
CA PHE A 45 -7.85 -6.49 -3.87
C PHE A 45 -7.87 -5.80 -5.25
N PRO A 46 -6.95 -6.09 -6.20
CA PRO A 46 -6.96 -5.44 -7.52
C PRO A 46 -8.22 -5.74 -8.32
N SER A 47 -8.65 -7.01 -8.36
CA SER A 47 -9.86 -7.41 -9.11
C SER A 47 -11.13 -6.79 -8.51
N ARG A 48 -11.21 -6.68 -7.18
CA ARG A 48 -12.34 -6.02 -6.52
C ARG A 48 -12.35 -4.51 -6.80
N LEU A 49 -11.20 -3.86 -6.79
CA LEU A 49 -11.06 -2.45 -7.13
C LEU A 49 -11.45 -2.18 -8.58
N GLU A 50 -11.00 -3.03 -9.52
CA GLU A 50 -11.36 -2.97 -10.94
C GLU A 50 -12.87 -3.04 -11.14
N HIS A 51 -13.53 -3.99 -10.47
CA HIS A 51 -14.99 -4.13 -10.53
C HIS A 51 -15.69 -2.88 -10.01
N VAL A 52 -15.32 -2.39 -8.82
CA VAL A 52 -15.94 -1.18 -8.24
C VAL A 52 -15.78 0.03 -9.17
N LEU A 53 -14.58 0.25 -9.72
CA LEU A 53 -14.32 1.38 -10.61
C LEU A 53 -15.07 1.29 -11.95
N THR A 54 -15.22 0.08 -12.48
CA THR A 54 -16.00 -0.17 -13.70
C THR A 54 -17.48 0.16 -13.50
N GLU A 55 -18.02 -0.11 -12.29
CA GLU A 55 -19.42 0.21 -11.97
C GLU A 55 -19.65 1.70 -11.67
N ILE A 56 -18.69 2.40 -11.05
CA ILE A 56 -18.90 3.80 -10.61
C ILE A 56 -18.42 4.87 -11.60
N ILE A 57 -17.65 4.51 -12.63
CA ILE A 57 -17.13 5.47 -13.63
C ILE A 57 -17.63 5.12 -15.03
N GLU A 58 -18.52 5.96 -15.55
CA GLU A 58 -19.04 5.80 -16.90
C GLU A 58 -17.95 5.97 -17.98
N ASN A 59 -18.12 5.20 -19.06
CA ASN A 59 -17.27 5.23 -20.26
C ASN A 59 -15.77 5.07 -19.94
N LEU A 60 -15.44 4.17 -19.01
CA LEU A 60 -14.08 3.85 -18.60
C LEU A 60 -13.84 2.34 -18.68
N LYS A 61 -12.78 1.94 -19.38
CA LYS A 61 -12.22 0.60 -19.31
C LYS A 61 -11.12 0.61 -18.25
N VAL A 62 -11.26 -0.22 -17.22
CA VAL A 62 -10.29 -0.34 -16.13
C VAL A 62 -9.53 -1.65 -16.29
N GLU A 63 -8.20 -1.59 -16.15
CA GLU A 63 -7.33 -2.77 -16.10
C GLU A 63 -6.39 -2.66 -14.91
N CYS A 64 -6.54 -3.56 -13.93
CA CYS A 64 -5.58 -3.71 -12.85
C CYS A 64 -4.45 -4.66 -13.26
N ILE A 65 -3.21 -4.19 -13.21
CA ILE A 65 -2.03 -4.93 -13.66
C ILE A 65 -1.00 -4.98 -12.54
N LEU A 66 -0.49 -6.17 -12.22
CA LEU A 66 0.57 -6.33 -11.24
C LEU A 66 1.93 -6.20 -11.94
N PHE A 67 2.80 -5.38 -11.38
CA PHE A 67 4.20 -5.36 -11.76
C PHE A 67 4.85 -6.69 -11.36
N PRO A 68 5.58 -7.37 -12.28
CA PRO A 68 6.21 -8.65 -11.97
C PRO A 68 7.20 -8.58 -10.80
N ALA A 69 7.41 -9.73 -10.17
CA ALA A 69 8.43 -9.93 -9.15
C ALA A 69 9.79 -9.38 -9.62
N TYR A 70 10.31 -8.38 -8.92
CA TYR A 70 11.59 -7.74 -9.24
C TYR A 70 12.60 -7.97 -8.13
N GLU A 71 13.88 -8.00 -8.49
CA GLU A 71 14.94 -8.20 -7.49
C GLU A 71 15.06 -6.99 -6.57
N THR A 72 14.80 -7.21 -5.29
CA THR A 72 15.02 -6.21 -4.22
C THR A 72 16.45 -6.31 -3.67
N LYS A 73 17.43 -6.35 -4.57
CA LYS A 73 18.86 -6.45 -4.25
C LYS A 73 19.57 -5.20 -4.76
N GLY A 74 20.43 -4.59 -3.94
CA GLY A 74 21.24 -3.44 -4.35
C GLY A 74 20.52 -2.09 -4.21
N GLN A 75 20.78 -1.16 -5.15
CA GLN A 75 20.26 0.22 -5.10
C GLN A 75 18.89 0.32 -5.77
N LEU A 76 17.95 1.03 -5.14
CA LEU A 76 16.59 1.27 -5.63
C LEU A 76 16.53 1.78 -7.08
N ASN A 77 17.55 2.53 -7.52
CA ASN A 77 17.64 3.11 -8.86
C ASN A 77 17.51 2.08 -9.99
N ALA A 78 18.15 0.90 -9.88
CA ALA A 78 18.06 -0.11 -10.94
C ALA A 78 16.63 -0.68 -11.05
N ALA A 79 15.93 -0.81 -9.92
CA ALA A 79 14.52 -1.21 -9.93
C ALA A 79 13.65 -0.10 -10.53
N VAL A 80 13.97 1.17 -10.28
CA VAL A 80 13.28 2.33 -10.87
C VAL A 80 13.42 2.35 -12.39
N GLU A 81 14.65 2.18 -12.90
CA GLU A 81 14.90 2.10 -14.36
C GLU A 81 14.13 0.95 -15.00
N HIS A 82 14.23 -0.26 -14.43
CA HIS A 82 13.52 -1.42 -14.94
C HIS A 82 11.99 -1.25 -14.91
N PHE A 83 11.45 -0.69 -13.83
CA PHE A 83 10.03 -0.40 -13.73
C PHE A 83 9.60 0.68 -14.73
N ALA A 84 10.39 1.73 -14.92
CA ALA A 84 10.09 2.79 -15.87
C ALA A 84 10.07 2.27 -17.32
N ASP A 85 11.03 1.44 -17.71
CA ASP A 85 11.07 0.79 -19.02
C ASP A 85 9.88 -0.16 -19.23
N TRP A 86 9.54 -0.95 -18.21
CA TRP A 86 8.38 -1.83 -18.24
C TRP A 86 7.07 -1.05 -18.37
N LEU A 87 6.88 0.01 -17.57
CA LEU A 87 5.68 0.84 -17.61
C LEU A 87 5.53 1.55 -18.96
N THR A 88 6.63 2.04 -19.51
CA THR A 88 6.68 2.65 -20.85
C THR A 88 6.23 1.65 -21.91
N THR A 89 6.80 0.45 -21.89
CA THR A 89 6.46 -0.63 -22.84
C THR A 89 4.98 -1.03 -22.72
N LEU A 90 4.50 -1.23 -21.49
CA LEU A 90 3.10 -1.56 -21.21
C LEU A 90 2.17 -0.46 -21.72
N THR A 91 2.49 0.80 -21.45
CA THR A 91 1.69 1.96 -21.88
C THR A 91 1.57 1.99 -23.41
N VAL A 92 2.68 1.85 -24.13
CA VAL A 92 2.68 1.81 -25.60
C VAL A 92 1.83 0.64 -26.12
N GLN A 93 2.00 -0.56 -25.57
CA GLN A 93 1.24 -1.74 -25.99
C GLN A 93 -0.27 -1.55 -25.79
N ARG A 94 -0.66 -0.98 -24.65
CA ARG A 94 -2.07 -0.74 -24.31
C ARG A 94 -2.68 0.41 -25.10
N GLU A 95 -1.93 1.48 -25.35
CA GLU A 95 -2.36 2.58 -26.22
C GLU A 95 -2.58 2.14 -27.66
N VAL A 96 -1.67 1.31 -28.20
CA VAL A 96 -1.81 0.73 -29.55
C VAL A 96 -2.99 -0.24 -29.61
N ALA A 97 -3.10 -1.16 -28.65
CA ALA A 97 -4.15 -2.18 -28.62
C ALA A 97 -5.55 -1.57 -28.43
N ASN A 98 -5.67 -0.48 -27.67
CA ASN A 98 -6.95 0.20 -27.46
C ASN A 98 -7.41 1.02 -28.68
N GLY A 99 -6.61 1.08 -29.76
CA GLY A 99 -7.11 1.24 -31.14
C GLY A 99 -7.78 2.58 -31.51
N GLN A 100 -7.66 3.62 -30.70
CA GLN A 100 -8.42 4.86 -30.90
C GLN A 100 -7.72 5.96 -31.72
N GLY A 101 -6.56 5.69 -32.32
CA GLY A 101 -5.88 6.64 -33.22
C GLY A 101 -5.49 7.98 -32.58
N GLY A 102 -5.46 8.06 -31.24
CA GLY A 102 -5.28 9.29 -30.48
C GLY A 102 -3.85 9.65 -30.09
N GLY A 103 -2.86 8.82 -30.45
CA GLY A 103 -1.45 9.00 -30.11
C GLY A 103 -1.10 8.69 -28.65
N ALA A 104 0.18 8.86 -28.32
CA ALA A 104 0.73 8.65 -26.97
C ALA A 104 0.09 9.59 -25.93
N GLY A 105 -0.15 9.09 -24.72
CA GLY A 105 -0.61 9.88 -23.55
C GLY A 105 -2.12 9.85 -23.28
N LYS A 106 -2.89 9.00 -23.98
CA LYS A 106 -4.34 8.87 -23.77
C LYS A 106 -4.70 7.95 -22.62
N THR A 107 -3.87 6.94 -22.37
CA THR A 107 -4.08 5.98 -21.29
C THR A 107 -3.77 6.65 -19.95
N LYS A 108 -4.78 6.74 -19.08
CA LYS A 108 -4.60 7.25 -17.71
C LYS A 108 -3.97 6.15 -16.86
N ILE A 109 -3.01 6.50 -16.03
CA ILE A 109 -2.27 5.54 -15.20
C ILE A 109 -2.34 5.93 -13.73
N VAL A 110 -2.65 4.96 -12.87
CA VAL A 110 -2.55 5.07 -11.42
C VAL A 110 -1.48 4.09 -10.95
N LEU A 111 -0.51 4.59 -10.17
CA LEU A 111 0.49 3.74 -9.52
C LEU A 111 0.02 3.42 -8.10
N CYS A 112 0.00 2.13 -7.75
CA CYS A 112 -0.43 1.60 -6.47
C CYS A 112 0.71 0.80 -5.83
N GLY A 113 1.51 1.45 -4.99
CA GLY A 113 2.69 0.81 -4.39
C GLY A 113 2.47 0.39 -2.94
N HIS A 114 2.77 -0.86 -2.59
CA HIS A 114 2.76 -1.34 -1.20
C HIS A 114 4.16 -1.39 -0.62
N SER A 115 4.32 -0.95 0.63
CA SER A 115 5.62 -1.00 1.33
C SER A 115 6.70 -0.30 0.50
N MET A 116 7.85 -0.93 0.26
CA MET A 116 8.89 -0.39 -0.63
C MET A 116 8.47 -0.24 -2.10
N GLY A 117 7.41 -0.92 -2.55
CA GLY A 117 6.83 -0.69 -3.88
C GLY A 117 6.29 0.74 -4.06
N GLY A 118 5.88 1.41 -2.97
CA GLY A 118 5.51 2.83 -3.01
C GLY A 118 6.71 3.77 -3.16
N LEU A 119 7.91 3.37 -2.71
CA LEU A 119 9.13 4.12 -2.99
C LEU A 119 9.52 4.00 -4.47
N LEU A 120 9.42 2.78 -5.00
CA LEU A 120 9.63 2.51 -6.44
C LEU A 120 8.64 3.31 -7.29
N ALA A 121 7.35 3.31 -6.94
CA ALA A 121 6.31 4.08 -7.62
C ALA A 121 6.62 5.59 -7.63
N ALA A 122 7.00 6.13 -6.47
CA ALA A 122 7.34 7.53 -6.31
C ALA A 122 8.57 7.94 -7.12
N ASP A 123 9.66 7.17 -7.01
CA ASP A 123 10.90 7.50 -7.70
C ASP A 123 10.77 7.35 -9.22
N ALA A 124 9.96 6.40 -9.70
CA ALA A 124 9.62 6.30 -11.12
C ALA A 124 8.79 7.48 -11.61
N LEU A 125 7.76 7.89 -10.85
CA LEU A 125 6.99 9.11 -11.17
C LEU A 125 7.92 10.33 -11.25
N LEU A 126 8.79 10.52 -10.27
CA LEU A 126 9.77 11.61 -10.28
C LEU A 126 10.74 11.52 -11.46
N ALA A 127 11.19 10.32 -11.83
CA ALA A 127 12.03 10.10 -13.00
C ALA A 127 11.31 10.54 -14.29
N PHE A 128 10.05 10.17 -14.49
CA PHE A 128 9.26 10.61 -15.63
C PHE A 128 9.02 12.12 -15.63
N VAL A 129 8.77 12.73 -14.47
CA VAL A 129 8.58 14.18 -14.35
C VAL A 129 9.86 14.94 -14.75
N ASN A 130 11.02 14.45 -14.29
CA ASN A 130 12.31 15.09 -14.48
C ASN A 130 12.91 14.84 -15.87
N SER A 131 12.50 13.77 -16.56
CA SER A 131 12.97 13.45 -17.92
C SER A 131 12.16 14.16 -19.03
N ARG A 132 11.13 14.94 -18.67
CA ARG A 132 10.35 15.71 -19.63
C ARG A 132 11.23 16.72 -20.37
N PRO A 133 11.04 16.90 -21.69
CA PRO A 133 11.85 17.83 -22.49
C PRO A 133 11.64 19.30 -22.11
N ASP A 134 10.47 19.64 -21.58
CA ASP A 134 10.13 20.96 -21.05
C ASP A 134 9.18 20.82 -19.83
N LYS A 135 9.17 21.83 -18.96
CA LYS A 135 8.29 21.86 -17.77
C LYS A 135 6.80 21.88 -18.13
N ASN A 136 6.44 22.43 -19.29
CA ASN A 136 5.06 22.50 -19.77
C ASN A 136 4.67 21.27 -20.62
N ALA A 137 5.62 20.38 -20.94
CA ALA A 137 5.31 19.16 -21.66
C ALA A 137 4.39 18.28 -20.79
N PRO A 138 3.34 17.66 -21.37
CA PRO A 138 2.50 16.74 -20.62
C PRO A 138 3.33 15.57 -20.09
N LEU A 139 2.97 15.06 -18.92
CA LEU A 139 3.61 13.89 -18.34
C LEU A 139 3.29 12.66 -19.21
N TRP A 140 4.33 11.96 -19.66
CA TRP A 140 4.20 10.69 -20.35
C TRP A 140 5.17 9.66 -19.76
N PRO A 141 4.71 8.45 -19.38
CA PRO A 141 3.32 7.96 -19.36
C PRO A 141 2.37 8.84 -18.53
N ASN A 142 1.08 8.90 -18.89
CA ASN A 142 0.11 9.83 -18.30
C ASN A 142 -0.35 9.33 -16.91
N ILE A 143 0.52 9.49 -15.92
CA ILE A 143 0.29 9.14 -14.52
C ILE A 143 -0.56 10.23 -13.86
N ILE A 144 -1.77 9.88 -13.45
CA ILE A 144 -2.74 10.79 -12.84
C ILE A 144 -2.80 10.66 -11.31
N ALA A 145 -2.34 9.53 -10.75
CA ALA A 145 -2.22 9.35 -9.31
C ALA A 145 -1.09 8.39 -8.91
N CYS A 146 -0.52 8.64 -7.74
CA CYS A 146 0.40 7.75 -7.03
C CYS A 146 -0.16 7.50 -5.62
N ILE A 147 -0.63 6.28 -5.40
CA ILE A 147 -1.26 5.83 -4.16
C ILE A 147 -0.33 4.82 -3.50
N ALA A 148 0.05 5.10 -2.26
CA ALA A 148 0.88 4.22 -1.46
C ALA A 148 0.07 3.48 -0.40
N PHE A 149 0.46 2.24 -0.12
CA PHE A 149 -0.14 1.38 0.89
C PHE A 149 0.94 1.02 1.91
N ASP A 150 0.87 1.68 3.06
CA ASP A 150 1.75 1.51 4.22
C ASP A 150 3.24 1.62 3.87
N THR A 151 3.55 2.56 2.98
CA THR A 151 4.92 2.84 2.53
C THR A 151 5.67 3.71 3.55
N PRO A 152 6.87 3.29 3.99
CA PRO A 152 7.65 4.02 4.98
C PRO A 152 8.40 5.22 4.35
N TYR A 153 7.66 6.21 3.83
CA TYR A 153 8.22 7.41 3.22
C TYR A 153 9.09 8.28 4.15
N LEU A 154 8.96 8.11 5.46
CA LEU A 154 9.77 8.78 6.48
C LEU A 154 10.51 7.78 7.37
N GLY A 155 10.62 6.52 6.91
CA GLY A 155 11.25 5.44 7.66
C GLY A 155 10.25 4.62 8.47
N LEU A 156 10.77 3.57 9.10
CA LEU A 156 10.00 2.62 9.90
C LEU A 156 9.83 3.13 11.34
N HIS A 157 8.65 2.92 11.91
CA HIS A 157 8.39 3.32 13.28
C HIS A 157 9.25 2.49 14.26
N PRO A 158 9.95 3.09 15.24
CA PRO A 158 10.86 2.36 16.13
C PRO A 158 10.24 1.18 16.89
N ALA A 159 8.93 1.24 17.16
CA ALA A 159 8.20 0.16 17.83
C ALA A 159 8.17 -1.16 17.03
N VAL A 160 8.24 -1.09 15.69
CA VAL A 160 8.27 -2.27 14.81
C VAL A 160 9.49 -3.14 15.11
N PHE A 161 10.66 -2.52 15.33
CA PHE A 161 11.89 -3.23 15.65
C PHE A 161 11.87 -3.84 17.05
N LYS A 162 11.28 -3.15 18.04
CA LYS A 162 11.14 -3.68 19.41
C LYS A 162 10.24 -4.92 19.43
N ASN A 163 9.09 -4.85 18.77
CA ASN A 163 8.16 -5.98 18.70
C ASN A 163 8.77 -7.18 17.95
N SER A 164 9.59 -6.92 16.93
CA SER A 164 10.34 -7.97 16.22
C SER A 164 11.36 -8.66 17.13
N ALA A 165 12.16 -7.89 17.88
CA ALA A 165 13.18 -8.42 18.77
C ALA A 165 12.57 -9.22 19.93
N THR A 166 11.51 -8.71 20.56
CA THR A 166 10.77 -9.43 21.61
C THR A 166 10.23 -10.75 21.10
N LYS A 167 9.64 -10.78 19.90
CA LYS A 167 9.14 -12.02 19.29
C LYS A 167 10.26 -13.03 19.01
N ALA A 168 11.40 -12.58 18.49
CA ALA A 168 12.54 -13.48 18.26
C ALA A 168 13.03 -14.11 19.58
N VAL A 169 13.02 -13.35 20.68
CA VAL A 169 13.35 -13.86 22.02
C VAL A 169 12.29 -14.83 22.54
N GLU A 170 10.99 -14.53 22.37
CA GLU A 170 9.90 -15.44 22.74
C GLU A 170 9.95 -16.77 21.98
N TYR A 171 10.19 -16.73 20.65
CA TYR A 171 10.37 -17.93 19.84
C TYR A 171 11.59 -18.74 20.27
N ALA A 172 12.72 -18.07 20.56
CA ALA A 172 13.91 -18.73 21.09
C ALA A 172 13.67 -19.33 22.49
N GLY A 173 12.85 -18.68 23.32
CA GLY A 173 12.43 -19.18 24.63
C GLY A 173 11.52 -20.40 24.54
N ALA A 174 10.52 -20.37 23.64
CA ALA A 174 9.61 -21.49 23.40
C ALA A 174 10.32 -22.71 22.78
N ALA A 175 11.33 -22.49 21.95
CA ALA A 175 12.17 -23.58 21.44
C ALA A 175 13.03 -24.21 22.56
N ARG A 176 13.47 -23.43 23.56
CA ARG A 176 14.25 -23.93 24.70
C ARG A 176 13.41 -24.80 25.63
N THR A 177 12.12 -24.52 25.82
CA THR A 177 11.24 -25.33 26.67
C THR A 177 10.90 -26.69 26.03
N VAL A 178 10.78 -26.77 24.70
CA VAL A 178 10.64 -28.05 24.00
C VAL A 178 11.92 -28.90 24.14
N VAL A 179 13.10 -28.28 24.14
CA VAL A 179 14.38 -28.99 24.34
C VAL A 179 14.55 -29.48 25.79
N SER A 180 14.08 -28.75 26.80
CA SER A 180 14.12 -29.24 28.19
C SER A 180 13.15 -30.40 28.44
N ASP A 181 11.96 -30.36 27.82
CA ASP A 181 10.96 -31.42 28.00
C ASP A 181 11.39 -32.74 27.33
N VAL A 182 12.06 -32.67 26.18
CA VAL A 182 12.63 -33.87 25.51
C VAL A 182 13.83 -34.44 26.28
N PHE A 183 14.64 -33.60 26.95
CA PHE A 183 15.75 -34.08 27.78
C PHE A 183 15.28 -34.81 29.04
N SER A 184 14.11 -34.47 29.57
CA SER A 184 13.52 -35.16 30.72
C SER A 184 13.04 -36.59 30.40
N LEU A 185 12.71 -36.86 29.12
CA LEU A 185 12.24 -38.17 28.66
C LEU A 185 13.37 -39.11 28.22
N PHE A 186 14.54 -38.57 27.82
CA PHE A 186 15.71 -39.37 27.41
C PHE A 186 16.72 -39.65 28.53
N GLY A 187 16.61 -38.96 29.68
CA GLY A 187 17.57 -39.06 30.79
C GLY A 187 17.29 -40.13 31.85
N ARG A 188 16.21 -40.91 31.76
CA ARG A 188 15.79 -41.80 32.87
C ARG A 188 15.86 -43.28 32.48
N LYS A 189 17.08 -43.85 32.51
CA LYS A 189 17.26 -45.30 32.59
C LYS A 189 17.13 -45.78 34.04
N GLY A 190 16.04 -46.49 34.31
CA GLY A 190 15.99 -47.55 35.33
C GLY A 190 15.33 -47.21 36.67
N ALA A 191 14.03 -47.48 36.80
CA ALA A 191 13.46 -48.32 37.86
C ALA A 191 11.93 -48.43 37.72
N SER A 192 11.44 -49.65 37.91
CA SER A 192 10.05 -50.13 37.85
C SER A 192 9.05 -49.30 38.68
N SER A 193 7.85 -49.05 38.12
CA SER A 193 6.56 -49.34 38.78
C SER A 193 5.37 -48.96 37.89
N THR A 194 4.38 -49.85 37.88
CA THR A 194 3.03 -49.73 37.32
C THR A 194 2.20 -48.68 38.04
N VAL A 195 1.45 -47.79 37.34
CA VAL A 195 0.00 -47.55 37.53
C VAL A 195 -0.61 -46.75 36.34
N SER A 196 -1.89 -46.97 36.13
CA SER A 196 -2.90 -46.49 35.17
C SER A 196 -3.09 -44.98 34.96
N GLY A 197 -3.62 -44.60 33.77
CA GLY A 197 -4.63 -43.53 33.64
C GLY A 197 -4.53 -42.57 32.43
N GLN A 198 -5.44 -42.74 31.46
CA GLN A 198 -6.04 -41.80 30.48
C GLN A 198 -5.17 -40.86 29.57
N PRO A 199 -5.64 -40.56 28.32
CA PRO A 199 -4.89 -39.73 27.37
C PRO A 199 -5.29 -38.24 27.47
N PRO A 200 -4.36 -37.28 27.27
CA PRO A 200 -4.75 -35.92 26.90
C PRO A 200 -4.62 -35.73 25.39
N LEU A 201 -5.81 -35.57 24.78
CA LEU A 201 -6.17 -34.59 23.75
C LEU A 201 -5.08 -34.11 22.79
N ALA A 202 -5.24 -34.48 21.52
CA ALA A 202 -4.60 -33.87 20.38
C ALA A 202 -4.86 -32.35 20.37
N ILE A 203 -3.79 -31.56 20.51
CA ILE A 203 -3.82 -30.13 20.24
C ILE A 203 -3.47 -30.00 18.76
N THR A 204 -4.49 -29.71 17.94
CA THR A 204 -4.33 -29.31 16.55
C THR A 204 -3.42 -28.09 16.49
N ALA A 205 -2.30 -28.20 15.76
CA ALA A 205 -1.43 -27.07 15.49
C ALA A 205 -2.22 -25.94 14.81
N ALA A 206 -2.16 -24.73 15.37
CA ALA A 206 -2.67 -23.54 14.70
C ALA A 206 -1.80 -23.26 13.45
N PRO A 207 -2.38 -22.73 12.35
CA PRO A 207 -1.63 -22.48 11.14
C PRO A 207 -0.62 -21.36 11.39
N THR A 208 0.66 -21.67 11.25
CA THR A 208 1.74 -20.68 11.24
C THR A 208 1.72 -19.94 9.92
N ALA A 209 1.22 -18.71 9.90
CA ALA A 209 1.56 -17.76 8.87
C ALA A 209 2.99 -17.27 9.12
N GLU A 210 3.96 -17.77 8.34
CA GLU A 210 5.34 -17.30 8.38
C GLU A 210 5.40 -15.82 7.98
N SER A 211 5.62 -14.93 8.95
CA SER A 211 5.94 -13.53 8.66
C SER A 211 7.32 -13.44 8.03
N GLY A 212 7.39 -13.06 6.75
CA GLY A 212 8.63 -12.84 6.00
C GLY A 212 9.58 -11.77 6.59
N TRP A 213 9.11 -10.99 7.57
CA TRP A 213 9.90 -9.97 8.27
C TRP A 213 10.74 -10.52 9.44
N ALA A 214 10.42 -11.70 9.96
CA ALA A 214 11.19 -12.30 11.06
C ALA A 214 12.58 -12.82 10.63
N LYS A 215 12.81 -13.00 9.34
CA LYS A 215 14.04 -13.58 8.75
C LYS A 215 15.24 -12.60 8.67
N TRP A 216 15.16 -11.43 9.33
CA TRP A 216 16.16 -10.34 9.23
C TRP A 216 17.02 -10.17 10.49
N ALA A 217 16.76 -10.97 11.55
CA ALA A 217 17.68 -11.11 12.66
C ALA A 217 18.69 -12.24 12.35
N PRO A 218 19.99 -12.09 12.65
CA PRO A 218 20.97 -13.15 12.44
C PRO A 218 20.70 -14.30 13.42
N ALA A 219 19.81 -15.20 13.04
CA ALA A 219 19.59 -16.48 13.70
C ALA A 219 19.99 -17.57 12.71
N ALA A 220 21.13 -18.20 12.99
CA ALA A 220 21.59 -19.38 12.29
C ALA A 220 20.45 -20.42 12.26
N TYR A 221 20.11 -20.87 11.05
CA TYR A 221 19.01 -21.79 10.78
C TYR A 221 18.98 -22.97 11.76
N ALA A 222 17.93 -23.03 12.58
CA ALA A 222 17.48 -24.26 13.21
C ALA A 222 16.63 -25.02 12.17
N VAL A 223 17.27 -25.85 11.36
CA VAL A 223 16.57 -26.82 10.50
C VAL A 223 16.09 -27.95 11.39
N GLY A 224 14.81 -27.94 11.73
CA GLY A 224 14.12 -29.08 12.33
C GLY A 224 13.65 -30.06 11.26
N GLY A 225 14.15 -31.31 11.32
CA GLY A 225 13.33 -32.47 10.94
C GLY A 225 13.66 -33.21 9.63
N ALA A 226 14.86 -33.80 9.49
CA ALA A 226 15.02 -35.09 8.84
C ALA A 226 16.32 -35.77 9.31
N LEU A 227 16.19 -36.77 10.18
CA LEU A 227 17.25 -37.70 10.53
C LEU A 227 17.52 -38.60 9.31
N VAL A 228 18.62 -38.40 8.60
CA VAL A 228 19.21 -39.48 7.80
C VAL A 228 20.35 -40.08 8.61
N ALA A 229 20.00 -41.13 9.34
CA ALA A 229 20.97 -42.07 9.88
C ALA A 229 21.64 -42.81 8.72
N GLY A 230 22.97 -42.76 8.65
CA GLY A 230 23.79 -43.77 7.98
C GLY A 230 24.45 -43.40 6.65
N ALA A 231 25.75 -43.06 6.68
CA ALA A 231 26.81 -43.76 5.94
C ALA A 231 28.17 -43.10 6.23
N ALA A 232 29.16 -43.91 6.55
CA ALA A 232 30.52 -43.50 6.86
C ALA A 232 31.27 -43.00 5.59
N ALA A 233 32.14 -42.01 5.80
CA ALA A 233 33.18 -41.51 4.88
C ALA A 233 32.74 -40.90 3.53
N GLY A 234 32.91 -39.57 3.43
CA GLY A 234 33.06 -38.85 2.15
C GLY A 234 32.00 -37.79 1.87
N THR A 235 32.46 -36.59 1.48
CA THR A 235 31.73 -35.41 0.91
C THR A 235 31.58 -34.17 1.82
N ALA A 236 32.69 -33.52 2.17
CA ALA A 236 32.71 -32.20 2.82
C ALA A 236 32.74 -30.99 1.83
N TYR A 237 32.55 -31.19 0.52
CA TYR A 237 32.89 -30.17 -0.49
C TYR A 237 31.74 -29.54 -1.27
N TYR A 238 30.48 -29.71 -0.87
CA TYR A 238 29.32 -29.20 -1.62
C TYR A 238 28.60 -27.98 -1.03
N ARG A 239 29.21 -27.20 -0.13
CA ARG A 239 28.56 -25.98 0.42
C ARG A 239 29.48 -24.76 0.59
N ARG A 240 30.38 -24.51 -0.35
CA ARG A 240 31.08 -23.21 -0.37
C ARG A 240 30.26 -22.11 -1.05
N ASP A 241 29.54 -22.43 -2.12
CA ASP A 241 28.73 -21.46 -2.85
C ASP A 241 27.50 -20.98 -2.04
N ASP A 242 26.89 -21.84 -1.22
CA ASP A 242 25.78 -21.48 -0.32
C ASP A 242 26.18 -20.47 0.78
N ILE A 243 27.44 -20.49 1.21
CA ILE A 243 27.95 -19.59 2.24
C ILE A 243 28.27 -18.21 1.65
N GLY A 244 28.85 -18.16 0.45
CA GLY A 244 29.12 -16.91 -0.27
C GLY A 244 27.84 -16.20 -0.74
N SER A 245 26.89 -16.98 -1.27
CA SER A 245 25.59 -16.46 -1.70
C SER A 245 24.71 -15.99 -0.54
N GLY A 246 24.77 -16.64 0.64
CA GLY A 246 24.11 -16.17 1.85
C GLY A 246 24.64 -14.82 2.38
N TYR A 247 25.94 -14.56 2.25
CA TYR A 247 26.57 -13.31 2.70
C TYR A 247 26.34 -12.13 1.74
N SER A 248 26.41 -12.38 0.43
CA SER A 248 25.99 -11.40 -0.60
C SER A 248 24.50 -11.11 -0.48
N TRP A 249 23.66 -12.14 -0.35
CA TRP A 249 22.22 -11.99 -0.10
C TRP A 249 21.96 -11.10 1.14
N ALA A 250 22.55 -11.37 2.29
CA ALA A 250 22.35 -10.52 3.48
C ALA A 250 22.81 -9.06 3.26
N THR A 251 23.93 -8.85 2.57
CA THR A 251 24.50 -7.50 2.32
C THR A 251 23.65 -6.70 1.33
N ASP A 252 23.21 -7.33 0.24
CA ASP A 252 22.44 -6.68 -0.82
C ASP A 252 21.00 -6.35 -0.40
N HIS A 253 20.42 -7.14 0.51
CA HIS A 253 19.09 -6.88 1.07
C HIS A 253 19.13 -5.78 2.12
N MET A 254 20.20 -5.72 2.93
CA MET A 254 20.43 -4.58 3.82
C MET A 254 20.67 -3.29 3.04
N ASN A 255 21.31 -3.34 1.86
CA ASN A 255 21.47 -2.17 0.99
C ASN A 255 20.12 -1.64 0.45
N TYR A 256 19.20 -2.52 0.09
CA TYR A 256 17.87 -2.10 -0.39
C TYR A 256 17.06 -1.44 0.74
N VAL A 257 17.12 -1.97 1.96
CA VAL A 257 16.44 -1.35 3.13
C VAL A 257 17.21 -0.15 3.68
N ARG A 258 18.53 -0.01 3.44
CA ARG A 258 19.30 1.20 3.78
C ARG A 258 18.68 2.48 3.22
N SER A 259 17.95 2.39 2.10
CA SER A 259 17.16 3.51 1.57
C SER A 259 16.13 4.09 2.55
N LEU A 260 15.68 3.28 3.53
CA LEU A 260 14.78 3.70 4.60
C LEU A 260 15.47 4.44 5.75
N TRP A 261 16.81 4.49 5.76
CA TRP A 261 17.61 5.20 6.77
C TRP A 261 18.23 6.50 6.26
N ASP A 262 18.10 6.80 4.97
CA ASP A 262 18.46 8.10 4.41
C ASP A 262 17.31 9.10 4.60
N GLU A 263 17.24 9.67 5.81
CA GLU A 263 16.17 10.61 6.19
C GLU A 263 16.09 11.82 5.25
N GLU A 264 17.23 12.30 4.74
CA GLU A 264 17.27 13.43 3.83
C GLU A 264 16.65 13.08 2.48
N ALA A 265 17.04 11.95 1.89
CA ALA A 265 16.47 11.48 0.63
C ALA A 265 14.97 11.19 0.76
N LEU A 266 14.54 10.58 1.87
CA LEU A 266 13.14 10.32 2.19
C LEU A 266 12.31 11.62 2.26
N ARG A 267 12.81 12.62 3.01
CA ARG A 267 12.15 13.94 3.11
C ARG A 267 12.16 14.68 1.78
N LYS A 268 13.24 14.58 1.00
CA LYS A 268 13.32 15.18 -0.33
C LYS A 268 12.26 14.59 -1.26
N ARG A 269 12.16 13.26 -1.34
CA ARG A 269 11.13 12.56 -2.12
C ARG A 269 9.73 13.06 -1.77
N MET A 270 9.44 13.21 -0.49
CA MET A 270 8.15 13.72 -0.02
C MET A 270 7.86 15.15 -0.48
N ARG A 271 8.86 16.04 -0.44
CA ARG A 271 8.71 17.40 -0.98
C ARG A 271 8.48 17.37 -2.49
N ASP A 272 9.28 16.59 -3.22
CA ASP A 272 9.17 16.51 -4.68
C ASP A 272 7.79 15.94 -5.11
N LEU A 273 7.24 14.97 -4.38
CA LEU A 273 5.89 14.44 -4.62
C LEU A 273 4.80 15.49 -4.36
N ASN A 274 4.95 16.30 -3.31
CA ASN A 274 4.04 17.40 -3.05
C ASN A 274 4.07 18.42 -4.20
N ASP A 275 5.27 18.77 -4.68
CA ASP A 275 5.46 19.70 -5.79
C ASP A 275 4.83 19.15 -7.09
N VAL A 276 4.97 17.85 -7.35
CA VAL A 276 4.32 17.17 -8.48
C VAL A 276 2.80 17.25 -8.38
N GLN A 277 2.22 17.04 -7.20
CA GLN A 277 0.77 17.18 -7.03
C GLN A 277 0.31 18.63 -7.28
N VAL A 278 1.02 19.61 -6.73
CA VAL A 278 0.65 21.03 -6.85
C VAL A 278 0.81 21.54 -8.28
N HIS A 279 1.89 21.17 -8.97
CA HIS A 279 2.22 21.74 -10.27
C HIS A 279 1.71 20.94 -11.47
N LEU A 280 1.54 19.62 -11.32
CA LEU A 280 1.10 18.73 -12.39
C LEU A 280 -0.28 18.10 -12.15
N GLY A 281 -0.88 18.31 -10.98
CA GLY A 281 -2.19 17.76 -10.64
C GLY A 281 -2.20 16.24 -10.41
N VAL A 282 -1.02 15.61 -10.30
CA VAL A 282 -0.93 14.16 -10.03
C VAL A 282 -1.31 13.90 -8.57
N THR A 283 -2.40 13.19 -8.34
CA THR A 283 -2.91 12.94 -6.99
C THR A 283 -1.95 12.04 -6.21
N PHE A 284 -1.46 12.51 -5.06
CA PHE A 284 -0.63 11.71 -4.16
C PHE A 284 -1.38 11.40 -2.86
N ARG A 285 -1.50 10.13 -2.50
CA ARG A 285 -2.10 9.67 -1.24
C ARG A 285 -1.28 8.51 -0.67
N SER A 286 -1.16 8.44 0.65
CA SER A 286 -0.50 7.33 1.34
C SER A 286 -1.39 6.79 2.44
N PHE A 287 -1.94 5.60 2.25
CA PHE A 287 -2.56 4.88 3.35
C PHE A 287 -1.47 4.40 4.31
N TYR A 288 -1.74 4.43 5.62
CA TYR A 288 -0.86 3.85 6.63
C TYR A 288 -1.66 2.95 7.56
N THR A 289 -1.08 1.83 7.98
CA THR A 289 -1.74 0.93 8.93
C THR A 289 -1.84 1.61 10.30
N LEU A 290 -3.05 1.59 10.87
CA LEU A 290 -3.33 2.14 12.18
C LEU A 290 -3.95 1.07 13.07
N LEU A 291 -3.15 0.54 13.99
CA LEU A 291 -3.66 -0.31 15.05
C LEU A 291 -4.16 0.59 16.18
N PRO A 292 -5.45 0.49 16.57
CA PRO A 292 -5.99 1.30 17.65
C PRO A 292 -5.38 0.91 19.01
N PRO A 293 -5.49 1.78 20.02
CA PRO A 293 -5.12 1.44 21.39
C PRO A 293 -5.83 0.18 21.87
N ALA A 294 -5.10 -0.69 22.56
CA ALA A 294 -5.61 -1.90 23.20
C ALA A 294 -5.07 -1.99 24.64
N PRO A 295 -5.65 -1.24 25.60
CA PRO A 295 -5.25 -1.31 27.00
C PRO A 295 -5.50 -2.69 27.62
N PRO A 296 -4.65 -3.15 28.57
CA PRO A 296 -3.54 -2.43 29.18
C PRO A 296 -2.22 -2.52 28.39
N SER A 297 -2.12 -3.42 27.41
CA SER A 297 -0.88 -3.70 26.69
C SER A 297 -0.40 -2.55 25.80
N PHE A 298 -1.33 -1.82 25.19
CA PHE A 298 -1.03 -0.70 24.29
C PHE A 298 -1.97 0.49 24.54
N SER A 299 -1.48 1.52 25.25
CA SER A 299 -2.27 2.72 25.57
C SER A 299 -2.35 3.74 24.44
N SER A 300 -1.52 3.61 23.39
CA SER A 300 -1.45 4.53 22.26
C SER A 300 -1.67 3.79 20.93
N PRO A 301 -2.16 4.47 19.88
CA PRO A 301 -2.24 3.88 18.55
C PRO A 301 -0.84 3.54 18.03
N ARG A 302 -0.75 2.51 17.18
CA ARG A 302 0.52 2.01 16.65
C ARG A 302 0.47 2.01 15.12
N THR A 303 1.61 2.31 14.50
CA THR A 303 1.77 2.38 13.05
C THR A 303 3.04 1.67 12.61
N PHE A 304 3.06 1.17 11.39
CA PHE A 304 4.24 0.56 10.79
C PHE A 304 5.27 1.62 10.35
N ALA A 305 4.80 2.68 9.68
CA ALA A 305 5.62 3.77 9.19
C ALA A 305 5.66 4.97 10.15
N ILE A 306 6.73 5.76 10.07
CA ILE A 306 6.79 7.11 10.63
C ILE A 306 5.86 8.01 9.81
N LEU A 307 5.01 8.77 10.51
CA LEU A 307 4.07 9.70 9.88
C LEU A 307 4.65 11.12 9.82
N PRO A 308 4.24 11.94 8.82
CA PRO A 308 4.61 13.35 8.80
C PRO A 308 4.06 14.08 10.02
N GLN A 309 4.74 15.14 10.43
CA GLN A 309 4.22 16.05 11.45
C GLN A 309 2.90 16.64 10.98
N ARG A 310 1.92 16.78 11.89
CA ARG A 310 0.57 17.28 11.56
C ARG A 310 0.56 18.69 10.97
N THR A 311 1.59 19.48 11.23
CA THR A 311 1.79 20.83 10.70
C THR A 311 2.31 20.83 9.25
N SER A 312 2.73 19.68 8.74
CA SER A 312 3.26 19.57 7.38
C SER A 312 2.12 19.56 6.35
N PRO A 313 2.23 20.30 5.23
CA PRO A 313 1.20 20.30 4.18
C PRO A 313 0.85 18.90 3.66
N ILE A 314 1.84 18.01 3.58
CA ILE A 314 1.66 16.64 3.09
C ILE A 314 0.96 15.72 4.09
N ALA A 315 0.78 16.13 5.36
CA ALA A 315 0.12 15.31 6.37
C ALA A 315 -1.33 15.00 6.00
N ALA A 316 -2.02 15.91 5.32
CA ALA A 316 -3.38 15.69 4.80
C ALA A 316 -3.46 14.58 3.74
N HIS A 317 -2.34 14.18 3.15
CA HIS A 317 -2.28 13.11 2.15
C HIS A 317 -2.06 11.73 2.78
N PHE A 318 -1.83 11.66 4.09
CA PHE A 318 -1.68 10.41 4.84
C PHE A 318 -3.01 10.00 5.45
N LEU A 319 -3.54 8.87 4.98
CA LEU A 319 -4.87 8.39 5.33
C LEU A 319 -4.77 7.14 6.22
N PRO A 320 -5.50 7.07 7.35
CA PRO A 320 -5.45 5.90 8.21
C PRO A 320 -6.18 4.71 7.60
N ALA A 321 -5.52 3.56 7.53
CA ALA A 321 -6.12 2.26 7.26
C ALA A 321 -6.18 1.47 8.58
N ARG A 322 -7.33 1.54 9.25
CA ARG A 322 -7.52 0.93 10.59
C ARG A 322 -7.57 -0.60 10.48
N ASN A 323 -6.86 -1.28 11.39
CA ASN A 323 -6.95 -2.72 11.56
C ASN A 323 -7.00 -3.07 13.06
N HIS A 324 -8.12 -3.61 13.52
CA HIS A 324 -8.32 -4.03 14.92
C HIS A 324 -7.94 -5.51 15.15
N GLN A 325 -7.75 -6.29 14.09
CA GLN A 325 -7.50 -7.74 14.17
C GLN A 325 -6.00 -8.08 14.18
N ALA A 326 -5.16 -7.24 13.59
CA ALA A 326 -3.73 -7.49 13.54
C ALA A 326 -3.10 -7.45 14.94
N ALA A 327 -2.30 -8.46 15.27
CA ALA A 327 -1.60 -8.53 16.55
C ALA A 327 -0.53 -7.44 16.71
N ASP A 328 0.08 -7.04 15.61
CA ASP A 328 1.18 -6.08 15.57
C ASP A 328 1.27 -5.37 14.22
N GLU A 329 2.14 -4.37 14.17
CA GLU A 329 2.37 -3.49 13.03
C GLU A 329 2.84 -4.25 11.79
N ILE A 330 3.61 -5.34 11.96
CA ILE A 330 4.10 -6.16 10.84
C ILE A 330 2.94 -6.96 10.26
N GLN A 331 2.12 -7.59 11.10
CA GLN A 331 0.95 -8.32 10.62
C GLN A 331 -0.05 -7.38 9.94
N ALA A 332 -0.29 -6.19 10.50
CA ALA A 332 -1.15 -5.20 9.85
C ALA A 332 -0.59 -4.80 8.48
N HIS A 333 0.72 -4.58 8.39
CA HIS A 333 1.43 -4.21 7.17
C HIS A 333 1.37 -5.31 6.09
N THR A 334 1.73 -6.54 6.44
CA THR A 334 1.84 -7.66 5.48
C THR A 334 0.49 -8.24 5.09
N ASN A 335 -0.52 -8.13 5.96
CA ASN A 335 -1.86 -8.65 5.71
C ASN A 335 -2.87 -7.54 5.36
N MET A 336 -2.40 -6.35 4.96
CA MET A 336 -3.26 -5.20 4.64
C MET A 336 -4.30 -5.54 3.56
N PHE A 337 -3.98 -6.45 2.64
CA PHE A 337 -4.88 -6.89 1.56
C PHE A 337 -5.59 -8.22 1.83
N ASN A 338 -5.55 -8.72 3.07
CA ASN A 338 -6.21 -9.96 3.46
C ASN A 338 -7.53 -9.68 4.19
N PRO A 339 -8.70 -9.98 3.59
CA PRO A 339 -9.99 -9.69 4.22
C PRO A 339 -10.27 -10.51 5.49
N ARG A 340 -9.53 -11.59 5.75
CA ARG A 340 -9.73 -12.45 6.93
C ARG A 340 -9.00 -11.94 8.17
N SER A 341 -7.98 -11.10 8.00
CA SER A 341 -7.14 -10.58 9.09
C SER A 341 -7.01 -9.05 9.08
N ASN A 342 -7.77 -8.38 8.21
CA ASN A 342 -7.92 -6.93 8.18
C ASN A 342 -9.41 -6.56 8.10
N ASP A 343 -9.98 -6.15 9.22
CA ASP A 343 -11.37 -5.68 9.31
C ASP A 343 -11.60 -4.33 8.61
N GLY A 344 -10.54 -3.57 8.32
CA GLY A 344 -10.57 -2.38 7.48
C GLY A 344 -10.44 -2.63 5.98
N TYR A 345 -10.31 -3.88 5.53
CA TYR A 345 -10.04 -4.24 4.13
C TYR A 345 -11.02 -3.61 3.13
N TYR A 346 -12.33 -3.69 3.41
CA TYR A 346 -13.34 -3.17 2.49
C TYR A 346 -13.36 -1.65 2.44
N GLN A 347 -13.15 -0.98 3.58
CA GLN A 347 -13.05 0.47 3.65
C GLN A 347 -11.83 0.97 2.87
N LEU A 348 -10.67 0.30 3.01
CA LEU A 348 -9.48 0.60 2.23
C LEU A 348 -9.75 0.56 0.72
N GLY A 349 -10.50 -0.45 0.25
CA GLY A 349 -10.89 -0.56 -1.16
C GLY A 349 -11.80 0.58 -1.62
N LEU A 350 -12.80 0.95 -0.81
CA LEU A 350 -13.72 2.05 -1.12
C LEU A 350 -13.02 3.40 -1.16
N ASP A 351 -12.14 3.68 -0.18
CA ASP A 351 -11.37 4.93 -0.14
C ASP A 351 -10.40 5.02 -1.32
N THR A 352 -9.77 3.90 -1.69
CA THR A 352 -8.92 3.82 -2.89
C THR A 352 -9.72 4.11 -4.15
N ALA A 353 -10.90 3.49 -4.30
CA ALA A 353 -11.77 3.72 -5.46
C ALA A 353 -12.22 5.19 -5.55
N LYS A 354 -12.55 5.81 -4.40
CA LYS A 354 -12.91 7.23 -4.33
C LYS A 354 -11.77 8.13 -4.83
N ILE A 355 -10.55 7.92 -4.34
CA ILE A 355 -9.37 8.70 -4.76
C ILE A 355 -9.12 8.54 -6.27
N ILE A 356 -9.22 7.32 -6.79
CA ILE A 356 -9.02 7.05 -8.22
C ILE A 356 -10.11 7.70 -9.06
N ARG A 357 -11.37 7.63 -8.63
CA ARG A 357 -12.49 8.32 -9.29
C ARG A 357 -12.22 9.82 -9.36
N GLU A 358 -11.85 10.46 -8.25
CA GLU A 358 -11.53 11.89 -8.21
C GLU A 358 -10.39 12.25 -9.17
N ALA A 359 -9.31 11.46 -9.17
CA ALA A 359 -8.18 11.67 -10.09
C ALA A 359 -8.59 11.52 -11.57
N VAL A 360 -9.44 10.55 -11.91
CA VAL A 360 -9.97 10.37 -13.27
C VAL A 360 -10.87 11.53 -13.68
N MET A 361 -11.74 12.00 -12.80
CA MET A 361 -12.63 13.14 -13.09
C MET A 361 -11.81 14.42 -13.28
N SER A 362 -10.83 14.67 -12.42
CA SER A 362 -9.90 15.80 -12.58
C SER A 362 -9.13 15.72 -13.91
N ALA A 363 -8.64 14.53 -14.29
CA ALA A 363 -7.98 14.32 -15.59
C ALA A 363 -8.92 14.46 -16.80
N ARG A 364 -10.25 14.38 -16.60
CA ARG A 364 -11.28 14.70 -17.60
C ARG A 364 -11.64 16.20 -17.62
N GLY A 365 -11.05 17.01 -16.75
CA GLY A 365 -11.39 18.42 -16.58
C GLY A 365 -12.69 18.64 -15.80
N ILE A 366 -13.20 17.62 -15.11
CA ILE A 366 -14.42 17.69 -14.29
C ILE A 366 -13.98 17.90 -12.84
N THR A 367 -14.15 19.12 -12.33
CA THR A 367 -13.97 19.43 -10.90
C THR A 367 -15.33 19.45 -10.22
N GLU A 368 -15.55 18.63 -9.20
CA GLU A 368 -16.75 18.74 -8.36
C GLU A 368 -16.73 20.11 -7.66
N SER A 369 -17.83 20.85 -7.71
CA SER A 369 -17.95 22.24 -7.26
C SER A 369 -17.98 22.44 -5.73
N ASP A 370 -17.55 21.44 -4.95
CA ASP A 370 -17.58 21.48 -3.49
C ASP A 370 -16.70 22.60 -2.90
N ASP A 371 -15.64 23.00 -3.62
CA ASP A 371 -14.80 24.15 -3.24
C ASP A 371 -15.54 25.49 -3.31
N THR A 372 -16.67 25.58 -4.02
CA THR A 372 -17.42 26.85 -4.16
C THR A 372 -18.30 27.11 -2.94
N GLU A 373 -18.91 26.06 -2.37
CA GLU A 373 -19.73 26.18 -1.16
C GLU A 373 -18.84 26.30 0.09
N ALA A 374 -17.75 25.53 0.19
CA ALA A 374 -16.79 25.68 1.28
C ALA A 374 -16.11 27.06 1.32
N ARG A 375 -15.86 27.69 0.15
CA ARG A 375 -15.36 29.07 0.09
C ARG A 375 -16.39 30.10 0.51
N LYS A 376 -17.67 29.91 0.15
CA LYS A 376 -18.76 30.78 0.61
C LYS A 376 -18.98 30.68 2.11
N ASP A 377 -18.84 29.48 2.69
CA ASP A 377 -18.98 29.29 4.14
C ASP A 377 -17.83 29.95 4.91
N VAL A 378 -16.61 29.91 4.37
CA VAL A 378 -15.44 30.60 4.95
C VAL A 378 -15.52 32.11 4.76
N GLU A 379 -15.97 32.62 3.61
CA GLU A 379 -16.22 34.05 3.40
C GLU A 379 -17.37 34.56 4.27
N ALA A 380 -18.44 33.77 4.45
CA ALA A 380 -19.55 34.12 5.32
C ALA A 380 -19.12 34.13 6.80
N ALA A 381 -18.31 33.17 7.23
CA ALA A 381 -17.75 33.15 8.58
C ALA A 381 -16.82 34.35 8.84
N ALA A 382 -15.95 34.68 7.88
CA ALA A 382 -15.06 35.85 7.99
C ALA A 382 -15.84 37.18 7.99
N ALA A 383 -16.93 37.29 7.23
CA ALA A 383 -17.78 38.48 7.22
C ALA A 383 -18.58 38.66 8.52
N MET A 384 -18.92 37.57 9.22
CA MET A 384 -19.60 37.63 10.52
C MET A 384 -18.67 37.99 11.69
N GLU A 385 -17.37 37.72 11.58
CA GLU A 385 -16.39 38.04 12.62
C GLU A 385 -16.00 39.53 12.62
N ASP A 386 -16.11 40.21 11.48
CA ASP A 386 -15.82 41.66 11.33
C ASP A 386 -17.01 42.58 11.73
N THR A 387 -18.13 42.01 12.19
CA THR A 387 -19.34 42.78 12.57
C THR A 387 -19.63 42.85 14.07
N LEU A 388 -18.73 42.37 14.94
CA LEU A 388 -18.88 42.50 16.39
C LEU A 388 -18.33 43.86 16.88
N PRO A 389 -19.15 44.78 17.42
CA PRO A 389 -18.66 46.04 17.93
C PRO A 389 -17.91 45.85 19.25
N ASP A 390 -16.68 46.37 19.32
CA ASP A 390 -15.87 46.53 20.52
C ASP A 390 -16.63 47.35 21.58
N GLN A 391 -17.21 46.67 22.57
CA GLN A 391 -17.61 47.29 23.84
C GLN A 391 -17.27 46.41 25.02
N VAL A 392 -15.98 46.34 25.38
CA VAL A 392 -15.58 46.22 26.80
C VAL A 392 -14.24 46.94 27.00
N GLY A 393 -14.31 48.22 27.32
CA GLY A 393 -13.09 49.01 27.54
C GLY A 393 -13.33 50.40 28.11
N SER A 394 -14.01 50.51 29.27
CA SER A 394 -13.71 51.56 30.26
C SER A 394 -14.61 51.43 31.50
N MET A 395 -14.01 51.03 32.63
CA MET A 395 -14.35 51.58 33.94
C MET A 395 -13.26 51.19 34.94
N GLN A 396 -12.23 52.02 35.01
CA GLN A 396 -11.43 52.19 36.22
C GLN A 396 -12.07 53.29 37.08
N THR A 397 -12.05 53.05 38.40
CA THR A 397 -11.97 54.01 39.52
C THR A 397 -13.15 54.95 39.86
N ARG A 398 -13.96 54.51 40.84
CA ARG A 398 -14.59 55.27 41.96
C ARG A 398 -15.34 54.22 42.81
N SER A 399 -15.31 54.13 44.12
CA SER A 399 -14.94 55.03 45.23
C SER A 399 -14.93 54.20 46.53
N GLN A 400 -14.12 54.64 47.49
CA GLN A 400 -14.23 54.29 48.91
C GLN A 400 -15.57 54.74 49.52
N GLN A 401 -15.88 54.23 50.72
CA GLN A 401 -17.06 54.45 51.60
C GLN A 401 -18.22 53.48 51.28
N GLU A 402 -18.72 52.64 52.18
CA GLU A 402 -18.76 52.62 53.67
C GLU A 402 -18.47 51.24 54.27
#